data_AF-A0AAU9ZSJ2-F1
#
_entry.id   AF-A0AAU9ZSJ2-F1
#
_cell.length_a   1.000
_cell.length_b   1.000
_cell.length_c   1.000
_cell.angle_alpha   90.00
_cell.angle_beta   90.00
_cell.angle_gamma   90.00
#
_symmetry.space_group_name_H-M   'P 1'
#
loop_
_entity.id
_entity.type
_entity.pdbx_description
1 polymer ?
#
loop_
_entity_poly.entity_id
_entity_poly.type
_entity_poly.pdbx_seq_one_letter_code
_entity_poly.pdbx_strand_id
1 'polypeptide(L)'
;MRPPGRRDVPSARPALPLLLLLLSPLLLGAPRGVGAGSGVPAELRVRVRLPDGQVTEESLQADSDADSISLELRKPDGTLISFTADFKKDVKIFRALILGELEKGQSQFQALCFVTRLHHNEIIPSEAMAKLRQKNPRAVRQAEEVRGLEQLHMDIAVNFSQGALLSPHLHNVCAEATEAIYTRQEDAQFWTERGVDSSVFEALPKEQMELPRCGQVRDQGKPCVCRYSLSLAWYPCMLKYCHSRDRPAPYKCGIRSCRKNYSFDFYVPQRQLCLWDEDP
;
A
#
# COMPACT_ATOMS: atom_id res chain seq x y z
N MET A 1 -35.23 -47.55 34.56
CA MET A 1 -34.71 -48.14 35.80
C MET A 1 -33.23 -47.76 35.95
N ARG A 2 -32.83 -47.42 37.18
CA ARG A 2 -31.53 -46.85 37.60
C ARG A 2 -30.88 -47.86 38.60
N PRO A 3 -29.71 -47.57 39.21
CA PRO A 3 -28.36 -48.13 39.04
C PRO A 3 -27.99 -49.14 40.18
N PRO A 4 -26.73 -49.46 40.57
CA PRO A 4 -25.64 -48.57 41.08
C PRO A 4 -24.23 -48.97 40.54
N GLY A 5 -23.08 -48.34 40.83
CA GLY A 5 -22.70 -47.31 41.79
C GLY A 5 -21.24 -46.85 41.61
N ARG A 6 -20.94 -45.68 42.20
CA ARG A 6 -19.68 -44.92 42.24
C ARG A 6 -18.51 -45.61 42.95
N ARG A 7 -17.27 -45.22 42.59
CA ARG A 7 -16.23 -44.80 43.54
C ARG A 7 -15.41 -43.63 42.98
N ASP A 8 -15.38 -42.54 43.75
CA ASP A 8 -14.46 -41.40 43.66
C ASP A 8 -13.11 -41.75 44.33
N VAL A 9 -12.03 -41.04 43.97
CA VAL A 9 -11.03 -40.37 44.86
C VAL A 9 -9.88 -39.76 44.03
N PRO A 10 -9.27 -38.62 44.45
CA PRO A 10 -8.51 -37.68 43.62
C PRO A 10 -6.99 -37.67 43.91
N SER A 11 -6.17 -37.03 43.06
CA SER A 11 -4.82 -36.53 43.42
C SER A 11 -4.27 -35.64 42.29
N ALA A 12 -4.30 -34.31 42.43
CA ALA A 12 -3.28 -33.44 43.03
C ALA A 12 -2.21 -32.98 42.02
N ARG A 13 -2.29 -31.69 41.66
CA ARG A 13 -1.24 -30.92 41.00
C ARG A 13 -0.13 -30.62 42.01
N PRO A 14 1.17 -30.66 41.65
CA PRO A 14 2.17 -30.03 42.47
C PRO A 14 2.29 -28.56 42.08
N ALA A 15 1.92 -27.69 43.02
CA ALA A 15 2.46 -26.35 43.15
C ALA A 15 3.42 -26.37 44.34
N LEU A 16 4.49 -25.56 44.29
CA LEU A 16 5.31 -24.95 45.38
C LEU A 16 6.80 -24.92 44.97
N PRO A 17 7.64 -24.01 45.52
CA PRO A 17 7.36 -22.67 46.05
C PRO A 17 8.33 -21.57 45.56
N LEU A 18 7.94 -20.32 45.79
CA LEU A 18 8.82 -19.15 45.87
C LEU A 18 10.00 -19.40 46.83
N LEU A 19 11.20 -18.96 46.46
CA LEU A 19 12.16 -18.42 47.43
C LEU A 19 12.72 -17.09 46.93
N LEU A 20 12.55 -16.07 47.77
CA LEU A 20 13.03 -14.71 47.60
C LEU A 20 14.56 -14.65 47.60
N LEU A 21 15.11 -13.83 46.71
CA LEU A 21 16.34 -13.06 46.98
C LEU A 21 16.11 -11.61 46.55
N LEU A 22 15.59 -10.82 47.51
CA LEU A 22 15.73 -9.37 47.53
C LEU A 22 17.06 -9.05 48.21
N LEU A 23 17.90 -8.23 47.57
CA LEU A 23 18.73 -7.19 48.20
C LEU A 23 19.41 -6.33 47.13
N SER A 24 19.01 -5.06 47.12
CA SER A 24 19.36 -3.93 46.24
C SER A 24 20.84 -3.48 46.39
N PRO A 25 21.38 -2.54 45.57
CA PRO A 25 20.97 -1.14 45.64
C PRO A 25 20.87 -0.39 44.30
N LEU A 26 20.07 0.68 44.33
CA LEU A 26 20.12 1.80 43.41
C LEU A 26 21.55 2.34 43.28
N LEU A 27 22.06 2.43 42.06
CA LEU A 27 23.09 3.40 41.69
C LEU A 27 22.68 4.06 40.38
N LEU A 28 22.47 5.38 40.48
CA LEU A 28 22.29 6.30 39.37
C LEU A 28 23.50 6.21 38.42
N GLY A 29 23.22 6.08 37.14
CA GLY A 29 24.24 6.11 36.10
C GLY A 29 23.63 5.99 34.72
N ALA A 30 22.80 6.96 34.32
CA ALA A 30 22.37 7.07 32.92
C ALA A 30 23.62 7.37 32.07
N PRO A 31 23.99 6.52 31.08
CA PRO A 31 24.80 7.03 30.00
C PRO A 31 23.89 7.97 29.21
N ARG A 32 24.29 9.23 29.10
CA ARG A 32 23.79 10.14 28.06
C ARG A 32 24.15 9.52 26.70
N GLY A 33 23.30 8.61 26.24
CA GLY A 33 23.27 8.14 24.87
C GLY A 33 22.74 9.26 24.01
N VAL A 34 23.60 9.70 23.10
CA VAL A 34 23.32 10.63 22.01
C VAL A 34 21.95 10.29 21.40
N GLY A 35 21.04 11.27 21.39
CA GLY A 35 19.75 11.13 20.74
C GLY A 35 19.95 10.89 19.25
N ALA A 36 19.95 9.64 18.84
CA ALA A 36 19.46 9.26 17.53
C ALA A 36 17.96 9.55 17.58
N GLY A 37 17.55 10.69 17.02
CA GLY A 37 16.15 10.93 16.77
C GLY A 37 15.68 9.85 15.81
N SER A 38 15.05 8.80 16.32
CA SER A 38 14.21 7.92 15.50
C SER A 38 13.10 8.82 14.96
N GLY A 39 13.24 9.23 13.70
CA GLY A 39 12.32 10.16 13.07
C GLY A 39 10.93 9.56 13.05
N VAL A 40 10.00 10.14 13.80
CA VAL A 40 8.57 9.83 13.59
C VAL A 40 8.24 10.22 12.15
N PRO A 41 7.65 9.31 11.34
CA PRO A 41 7.26 9.62 9.98
C PRO A 41 6.44 10.91 9.93
N ALA A 42 6.78 11.82 9.02
CA ALA A 42 6.08 13.08 8.90
C ALA A 42 4.73 12.85 8.22
N GLU A 43 3.63 13.08 8.94
CA GLU A 43 2.26 12.91 8.42
C GLU A 43 1.65 14.25 7.97
N LEU A 44 0.94 14.21 6.84
CA LEU A 44 0.17 15.30 6.26
C LEU A 44 -1.23 14.79 5.90
N ARG A 45 -2.25 15.29 6.59
CA ARG A 45 -3.65 14.96 6.28
C ARG A 45 -4.28 16.04 5.42
N VAL A 46 -4.81 15.69 4.27
CA VAL A 46 -5.31 16.64 3.27
C VAL A 46 -6.76 16.34 2.97
N ARG A 47 -7.62 17.36 3.09
CA ARG A 47 -9.00 17.26 2.62
C ARG A 47 -9.01 17.50 1.12
N VAL A 48 -9.50 16.55 0.36
CA VAL A 48 -9.43 16.54 -1.10
C VAL A 48 -10.83 16.44 -1.67
N ARG A 49 -11.11 17.24 -2.70
CA ARG A 49 -12.33 17.10 -3.49
C ARG A 49 -12.11 16.07 -4.60
N LEU A 50 -12.86 14.98 -4.53
CA LEU A 50 -12.90 13.93 -5.53
C LEU A 50 -13.61 14.41 -6.82
N PRO A 51 -13.41 13.71 -7.96
CA PRO A 51 -14.05 14.10 -9.23
C PRO A 51 -15.59 14.12 -9.20
N ASP A 52 -16.21 13.30 -8.35
CA ASP A 52 -17.66 13.24 -8.13
C ASP A 52 -18.18 14.38 -7.22
N GLY A 53 -17.30 15.28 -6.78
CA GLY A 53 -17.62 16.43 -5.93
C GLY A 53 -17.57 16.13 -4.43
N GLN A 54 -17.45 14.87 -4.02
CA GLN A 54 -17.33 14.49 -2.61
C GLN A 54 -16.00 14.96 -2.02
N VAL A 55 -15.96 15.13 -0.71
CA VAL A 55 -14.75 15.53 0.01
C VAL A 55 -14.34 14.39 0.93
N THR A 56 -13.09 13.94 0.79
CA THR A 56 -12.48 12.91 1.62
C THR A 56 -11.20 13.42 2.27
N GLU A 57 -10.69 12.69 3.26
CA GLU A 57 -9.39 12.94 3.88
C GLU A 57 -8.38 11.91 3.36
N GLU A 58 -7.28 12.41 2.79
CA GLU A 58 -6.13 11.62 2.37
C GLU A 58 -5.00 11.81 3.37
N SER A 59 -4.34 10.74 3.80
CA SER A 59 -3.13 10.82 4.65
C SER A 59 -1.90 10.57 3.79
N LEU A 60 -0.91 11.46 3.86
CA LEU A 60 0.41 11.26 3.27
C LEU A 60 1.44 11.17 4.39
N GLN A 61 2.26 10.14 4.37
CA GLN A 61 3.36 9.94 5.30
C GLN A 61 4.66 9.89 4.51
N ALA A 62 5.70 10.51 5.06
CA ALA A 62 7.04 10.47 4.50
C ALA A 62 8.03 9.96 5.55
N ASP A 63 8.79 8.95 5.16
CA ASP A 63 9.90 8.41 5.92
C ASP A 63 11.19 8.75 5.17
N SER A 64 11.95 9.71 5.70
CA SER A 64 13.22 10.12 5.10
C SER A 64 14.34 9.11 5.35
N ASP A 65 14.24 8.29 6.40
CA ASP A 65 15.24 7.28 6.74
C ASP A 65 15.07 6.05 5.84
N ALA A 66 13.82 5.62 5.61
CA ALA A 66 13.48 4.59 4.64
C ALA A 66 13.55 5.10 3.18
N ASP A 67 13.57 6.42 2.98
CA ASP A 67 13.40 7.10 1.69
C ASP A 67 12.17 6.56 0.95
N SER A 68 11.01 6.73 1.59
CA SER A 68 9.73 6.29 1.08
C SER A 68 8.60 7.25 1.45
N ILE A 69 7.51 7.16 0.69
CA ILE A 69 6.26 7.90 0.90
C ILE A 69 5.10 6.93 0.83
N SER A 70 4.16 7.06 1.77
CA SER A 70 2.89 6.34 1.74
C SER A 70 1.72 7.32 1.66
N LEU A 71 0.72 7.02 0.83
CA LEU A 71 -0.52 7.75 0.69
C LEU A 71 -1.68 6.80 0.93
N GLU A 72 -2.63 7.20 1.77
CA GLU A 72 -3.87 6.48 2.02
C GLU A 72 -5.09 7.33 1.69
N LEU A 73 -6.03 6.75 0.96
CA LEU A 73 -7.27 7.38 0.51
C LEU A 73 -8.43 6.41 0.76
N ARG A 74 -9.50 6.89 1.39
CA ARG A 74 -10.77 6.15 1.46
C ARG A 74 -11.73 6.66 0.39
N LYS A 75 -12.16 5.75 -0.49
CA LYS A 75 -13.21 6.02 -1.50
C LYS A 75 -14.59 6.10 -0.84
N PRO A 76 -15.59 6.74 -1.50
CA PRO A 76 -16.96 6.80 -1.01
C PRO A 76 -17.62 5.43 -0.79
N ASP A 77 -17.26 4.44 -1.60
CA ASP A 77 -17.72 3.05 -1.49
C ASP A 77 -17.08 2.29 -0.30
N GLY A 78 -16.22 2.95 0.49
CA GLY A 78 -15.52 2.39 1.63
C GLY A 78 -14.20 1.69 1.31
N THR A 79 -13.87 1.51 0.02
CA THR A 79 -12.59 0.95 -0.42
C THR A 79 -11.43 1.78 0.12
N LEU A 80 -10.44 1.12 0.72
CA LEU A 80 -9.20 1.76 1.16
C LEU A 80 -8.12 1.57 0.10
N ILE A 81 -7.65 2.68 -0.46
CA ILE A 81 -6.54 2.73 -1.40
C ILE A 81 -5.27 3.10 -0.64
N SER A 82 -4.21 2.33 -0.85
CA SER A 82 -2.87 2.66 -0.37
C SER A 82 -1.91 2.73 -1.55
N PHE A 83 -1.08 3.77 -1.57
CA PHE A 83 0.01 3.94 -2.52
C PHE A 83 1.30 4.10 -1.74
N THR A 84 2.34 3.34 -2.07
CA THR A 84 3.67 3.50 -1.47
C THR A 84 4.70 3.67 -2.56
N ALA A 85 5.51 4.72 -2.46
CA ALA A 85 6.68 4.96 -3.30
C ALA A 85 7.94 4.67 -2.47
N ASP A 86 8.71 3.66 -2.88
CA ASP A 86 10.01 3.30 -2.33
C ASP A 86 11.09 3.80 -3.30
N PHE A 87 11.74 4.91 -2.95
CA PHE A 87 12.74 5.54 -3.81
C PHE A 87 14.07 4.77 -3.82
N LYS A 88 14.39 4.03 -2.75
CA LYS A 88 15.63 3.23 -2.71
C LYS A 88 15.57 2.08 -3.70
N LYS A 89 14.38 1.52 -3.92
CA LYS A 89 14.16 0.38 -4.80
C LYS A 89 13.60 0.75 -6.17
N ASP A 90 13.26 2.01 -6.40
CA ASP A 90 12.51 2.47 -7.56
C ASP A 90 11.20 1.66 -7.75
N VAL A 91 10.46 1.45 -6.66
CA VAL A 91 9.22 0.64 -6.62
C VAL A 91 8.03 1.51 -6.22
N LYS A 92 6.91 1.38 -6.91
CA LYS A 92 5.60 1.89 -6.46
C LYS A 92 4.61 0.74 -6.26
N ILE A 93 3.97 0.72 -5.10
CA ILE A 93 3.05 -0.32 -4.65
C ILE A 93 1.67 0.30 -4.51
N PHE A 94 0.67 -0.28 -5.16
CA PHE A 94 -0.73 0.07 -5.00
C PHE A 94 -1.43 -1.09 -4.29
N ARG A 95 -2.24 -0.78 -3.27
CA ARG A 95 -3.22 -1.71 -2.71
C ARG A 95 -4.60 -1.10 -2.84
N ALA A 96 -5.58 -1.92 -3.24
CA ALA A 96 -6.99 -1.63 -3.03
C ALA A 96 -7.59 -2.69 -2.11
N LEU A 97 -8.07 -2.27 -0.93
CA LEU A 97 -8.83 -3.10 -0.01
C LEU A 97 -10.32 -2.81 -0.22
N ILE A 98 -10.98 -3.65 -1.00
CA ILE A 98 -12.35 -3.50 -1.48
C ILE A 98 -13.27 -4.21 -0.50
N LEU A 99 -14.28 -3.50 0.01
CA LEU A 99 -15.26 -4.09 0.90
C LEU A 99 -16.21 -4.98 0.10
N GLY A 100 -16.53 -6.16 0.64
CA GLY A 100 -17.50 -7.05 0.03
C GLY A 100 -18.91 -6.47 0.05
N GLU A 101 -19.63 -6.65 -1.04
CA GLU A 101 -21.06 -6.35 -1.11
C GLU A 101 -21.89 -7.56 -0.66
N LEU A 102 -22.47 -7.47 0.54
CA LEU A 102 -23.34 -8.52 1.08
C LEU A 102 -24.50 -8.89 0.14
N GLU A 103 -25.03 -7.90 -0.58
CA GLU A 103 -26.11 -8.09 -1.57
C GLU A 103 -25.67 -8.96 -2.77
N LYS A 104 -24.36 -8.95 -3.09
CA LYS A 104 -23.75 -9.81 -4.11
C LYS A 104 -23.23 -11.14 -3.53
N GLY A 105 -23.55 -11.45 -2.27
CA GLY A 105 -23.13 -12.67 -1.58
C GLY A 105 -21.70 -12.62 -1.04
N GLN A 106 -21.06 -11.44 -0.98
CA GLN A 106 -19.72 -11.29 -0.42
C GLN A 106 -19.79 -10.94 1.07
N SER A 107 -19.23 -11.80 1.93
CA SER A 107 -19.19 -11.57 3.38
C SER A 107 -17.86 -11.02 3.90
N GLN A 108 -16.85 -10.90 3.04
CA GLN A 108 -15.50 -10.47 3.38
C GLN A 108 -14.99 -9.38 2.42
N PHE A 109 -13.91 -8.70 2.80
CA PHE A 109 -13.18 -7.81 1.90
C PHE A 109 -12.29 -8.60 0.94
N GLN A 110 -11.91 -7.98 -0.17
CA GLN A 110 -10.90 -8.49 -1.08
C GLN A 110 -9.78 -7.46 -1.24
N ALA A 111 -8.53 -7.90 -1.27
CA ALA A 111 -7.40 -7.01 -1.50
C ALA A 111 -6.73 -7.31 -2.84
N LEU A 112 -6.49 -6.24 -3.61
CA LEU A 112 -5.65 -6.27 -4.81
C LEU A 112 -4.35 -5.55 -4.50
N CYS A 113 -3.24 -6.09 -4.98
CA CYS A 113 -1.94 -5.44 -4.89
C CYS A 113 -1.22 -5.44 -6.25
N PHE A 114 -0.78 -4.25 -6.66
CA PHE A 114 -0.08 -4.01 -7.92
C PHE A 114 1.25 -3.34 -7.64
N VAL A 115 2.31 -3.81 -8.27
CA VAL A 115 3.68 -3.32 -8.08
C VAL A 115 4.22 -2.92 -9.44
N THR A 116 4.73 -1.70 -9.54
CA THR A 116 5.32 -1.19 -10.79
C THR A 116 6.56 -0.36 -10.50
N ARG A 117 7.32 -0.04 -11.53
CA ARG A 117 8.48 0.85 -11.39
C ARG A 117 8.06 2.26 -11.00
N LEU A 118 8.79 2.83 -10.05
CA LEU A 118 8.72 4.26 -9.75
C LEU A 118 9.65 5.01 -10.72
N HIS A 119 9.08 5.87 -11.57
CA HIS A 119 9.89 6.74 -12.42
C HIS A 119 10.23 8.06 -11.71
N HIS A 120 11.36 8.65 -12.10
CA HIS A 120 11.75 9.98 -11.63
C HIS A 120 10.67 11.01 -11.96
N ASN A 121 10.49 11.98 -11.06
CA ASN A 121 9.52 13.09 -11.19
C ASN A 121 8.03 12.65 -11.26
N GLU A 122 7.71 11.41 -10.88
CA GLU A 122 6.33 11.02 -10.65
C GLU A 122 5.76 11.70 -9.39
N ILE A 123 6.53 11.68 -8.30
CA ILE A 123 6.20 12.25 -6.99
C ILE A 123 7.43 13.02 -6.46
N ILE A 124 7.23 14.04 -5.61
CA ILE A 124 8.37 14.71 -4.96
C ILE A 124 9.14 13.75 -4.03
N PRO A 125 10.46 13.96 -3.82
CA PRO A 125 11.25 13.13 -2.92
C PRO A 125 10.73 13.14 -1.47
N SER A 126 10.98 12.03 -0.75
CA SER A 126 10.58 11.82 0.66
C SER A 126 11.02 12.98 1.57
N GLU A 127 12.26 13.46 1.46
CA GLU A 127 12.77 14.58 2.25
C GLU A 127 11.99 15.88 2.05
N ALA A 128 11.47 16.11 0.84
CA ALA A 128 10.69 17.30 0.53
C ALA A 128 9.25 17.14 1.03
N MET A 129 8.68 15.93 0.89
CA MET A 129 7.38 15.56 1.44
C MET A 129 7.35 15.74 2.97
N ALA A 130 8.39 15.26 3.67
CA ALA A 130 8.49 15.33 5.13
C ALA A 130 8.53 16.77 5.68
N LYS A 131 8.89 17.75 4.84
CA LYS A 131 8.95 19.18 5.18
C LYS A 131 7.64 19.92 4.85
N LEU A 132 6.70 19.27 4.16
CA LEU A 132 5.42 19.90 3.84
C LEU A 132 4.60 20.16 5.11
N ARG A 133 4.00 21.34 5.17
CA ARG A 133 3.10 21.74 6.24
C ARG A 133 1.91 22.47 5.63
N GLN A 134 0.73 22.22 6.18
CA GLN A 134 -0.46 22.94 5.75
C GLN A 134 -0.57 24.29 6.43
N LYS A 135 -0.66 25.35 5.64
CA LYS A 135 -1.03 26.68 6.14
C LYS A 135 -2.47 26.71 6.68
N ASN A 136 -3.37 25.95 6.06
CA ASN A 136 -4.76 25.85 6.46
C ASN A 136 -5.21 24.37 6.37
N PRO A 137 -5.31 23.66 7.51
CA PRO A 137 -5.77 22.27 7.56
C PRO A 137 -7.22 22.07 7.11
N ARG A 138 -8.03 23.14 7.18
CA ARG A 138 -9.42 23.13 6.73
C ARG A 138 -9.56 23.44 5.23
N ALA A 139 -8.49 23.72 4.50
CA ALA A 139 -8.62 23.94 3.07
C ALA A 139 -8.94 22.63 2.34
N VAL A 140 -10.02 22.62 1.55
CA VAL A 140 -10.30 21.53 0.61
C VAL A 140 -9.43 21.76 -0.63
N ARG A 141 -8.58 20.80 -0.96
CA ARG A 141 -7.63 20.85 -2.07
C ARG A 141 -8.20 20.18 -3.31
N GLN A 142 -7.77 20.70 -4.45
CA GLN A 142 -7.94 20.10 -5.77
C GLN A 142 -6.55 20.08 -6.41
N ALA A 143 -6.28 19.04 -7.21
CA ALA A 143 -5.04 18.96 -7.95
C ALA A 143 -4.93 20.12 -8.94
N GLU A 144 -3.72 20.70 -9.05
CA GLU A 144 -3.44 21.76 -10.01
C GLU A 144 -3.25 21.23 -11.43
N GLU A 145 -2.83 19.96 -11.56
CA GLU A 145 -2.58 19.29 -12.82
C GLU A 145 -3.30 17.93 -12.87
N VAL A 146 -3.85 17.62 -14.04
CA VAL A 146 -4.48 16.33 -14.32
C VAL A 146 -3.56 15.55 -15.24
N ARG A 147 -2.92 14.50 -14.70
CA ARG A 147 -2.08 13.61 -15.51
C ARG A 147 -2.93 12.58 -16.25
N GLY A 148 -2.43 12.15 -17.41
CA GLY A 148 -3.09 11.15 -18.25
C GLY A 148 -3.32 9.82 -17.54
N LEU A 149 -4.28 9.04 -18.05
CA LEU A 149 -4.52 7.67 -17.62
C LEU A 149 -3.29 6.81 -17.95
N GLU A 150 -2.81 6.05 -16.98
CA GLU A 150 -1.80 5.02 -17.18
C GLU A 150 -2.47 3.65 -17.25
N GLN A 151 -2.37 2.98 -18.40
CA GLN A 151 -2.86 1.63 -18.59
C GLN A 151 -1.72 0.64 -18.37
N LEU A 152 -1.92 -0.29 -17.45
CA LEU A 152 -0.91 -1.22 -16.95
C LEU A 152 -1.42 -2.65 -17.15
N HIS A 153 -0.71 -3.41 -17.98
CA HIS A 153 -0.99 -4.81 -18.23
C HIS A 153 -0.12 -5.64 -17.30
N MET A 154 -0.75 -6.32 -16.35
CA MET A 154 -0.06 -6.99 -15.27
C MET A 154 0.01 -8.50 -15.56
N ASP A 155 1.13 -8.92 -16.13
CA ASP A 155 1.37 -10.23 -16.72
C ASP A 155 2.34 -11.11 -15.90
N ILE A 156 2.81 -10.61 -14.76
CA ILE A 156 3.72 -11.30 -13.85
C ILE A 156 3.15 -11.30 -12.44
N ALA A 157 3.24 -12.43 -11.74
CA ALA A 157 2.98 -12.52 -10.31
C ALA A 157 4.28 -12.33 -9.51
N VAL A 158 4.18 -11.70 -8.35
CA VAL A 158 5.28 -11.53 -7.39
C VAL A 158 5.11 -12.55 -6.27
N ASN A 159 6.16 -13.34 -6.02
CA ASN A 159 6.20 -14.28 -4.91
C ASN A 159 6.22 -13.52 -3.58
N PHE A 160 5.09 -13.52 -2.86
CA PHE A 160 4.95 -12.78 -1.60
C PHE A 160 6.02 -13.14 -0.57
N SER A 161 6.41 -14.42 -0.45
CA SER A 161 7.42 -14.87 0.52
C SER A 161 8.80 -14.26 0.27
N GLN A 162 9.08 -13.88 -0.98
CA GLN A 162 10.32 -13.25 -1.40
C GLN A 162 10.15 -11.75 -1.70
N GLY A 163 8.96 -11.19 -1.49
CA GLY A 163 8.63 -9.80 -1.82
C GLY A 163 9.56 -8.78 -1.16
N ALA A 164 10.05 -9.05 0.05
CA ALA A 164 11.06 -8.21 0.72
C ALA A 164 12.33 -7.97 -0.10
N LEU A 165 12.72 -8.90 -0.99
CA LEU A 165 13.88 -8.73 -1.87
C LEU A 165 13.65 -7.61 -2.90
N LEU A 166 12.41 -7.45 -3.35
CA LEU A 166 11.99 -6.37 -4.24
C LEU A 166 11.81 -5.06 -3.46
N SER A 167 10.97 -5.05 -2.42
CA SER A 167 10.80 -3.92 -1.52
C SER A 167 10.37 -4.39 -0.12
N PRO A 168 10.97 -3.88 0.96
CA PRO A 168 10.57 -4.23 2.33
C PRO A 168 9.12 -3.83 2.66
N HIS A 169 8.54 -2.89 1.90
CA HIS A 169 7.17 -2.42 2.12
C HIS A 169 6.11 -3.44 1.67
N LEU A 170 6.45 -4.41 0.82
CA LEU A 170 5.49 -5.36 0.26
C LEU A 170 4.78 -6.21 1.32
N HIS A 171 5.50 -6.67 2.35
CA HIS A 171 4.89 -7.48 3.41
C HIS A 171 3.84 -6.71 4.20
N ASN A 172 4.06 -5.42 4.46
CA ASN A 172 3.13 -4.62 5.25
C ASN A 172 1.96 -4.10 4.40
N VAL A 173 2.22 -3.72 3.15
CA VAL A 173 1.21 -3.12 2.28
C VAL A 173 0.32 -4.18 1.64
N CYS A 174 0.84 -5.36 1.30
CA CYS A 174 0.14 -6.35 0.48
C CYS A 174 -0.18 -7.67 1.19
N ALA A 175 -0.09 -7.72 2.53
CA ALA A 175 -0.41 -8.92 3.31
C ALA A 175 -1.83 -9.45 3.06
N GLU A 176 -2.80 -8.56 2.84
CA GLU A 176 -4.19 -8.96 2.62
C GLU A 176 -4.45 -9.46 1.18
N ALA A 177 -3.52 -9.25 0.24
CA ALA A 177 -3.66 -9.66 -1.15
C ALA A 177 -3.29 -11.14 -1.31
N THR A 178 -4.14 -12.01 -0.78
CA THR A 178 -3.88 -13.46 -0.67
C THR A 178 -3.88 -14.18 -2.02
N GLU A 179 -4.56 -13.63 -3.02
CA GLU A 179 -4.67 -14.25 -4.34
C GLU A 179 -3.37 -14.13 -5.13
N ALA A 180 -2.91 -12.90 -5.34
CA ALA A 180 -1.64 -12.61 -6.02
C ALA A 180 -1.26 -11.14 -5.83
N ILE A 181 0.03 -10.88 -6.00
CA ILE A 181 0.60 -9.54 -6.17
C ILE A 181 1.05 -9.45 -7.62
N TYR A 182 0.57 -8.46 -8.37
CA TYR A 182 0.83 -8.40 -9.79
C TYR A 182 1.89 -7.35 -10.14
N THR A 183 2.69 -7.62 -11.16
CA THR A 183 3.63 -6.67 -11.78
C THR A 183 3.66 -6.84 -13.31
N ARG A 184 4.46 -6.02 -13.99
CA ARG A 184 4.66 -6.06 -15.43
C ARG A 184 5.97 -6.77 -15.78
N GLN A 185 6.00 -7.44 -16.93
CA GLN A 185 7.20 -8.09 -17.45
C GLN A 185 8.37 -7.11 -17.63
N GLU A 186 8.11 -5.88 -18.09
CA GLU A 186 9.14 -4.84 -18.26
C GLU A 186 9.70 -4.34 -16.92
N ASP A 187 8.87 -4.27 -15.89
CA ASP A 187 9.31 -3.84 -14.55
C ASP A 187 10.10 -4.97 -13.87
N ALA A 188 9.64 -6.21 -13.97
CA ALA A 188 10.33 -7.39 -13.48
C ALA A 188 11.73 -7.53 -14.10
N GLN A 189 11.85 -7.30 -15.42
CA GLN A 189 13.14 -7.27 -16.12
C GLN A 189 14.05 -6.18 -15.55
N PHE A 190 13.55 -4.96 -15.42
CA PHE A 190 14.31 -3.83 -14.88
C PHE A 190 14.89 -4.12 -13.48
N TRP A 191 14.10 -4.72 -12.58
CA TRP A 191 14.59 -5.05 -11.23
C TRP A 191 15.55 -6.25 -11.23
N THR A 192 15.33 -7.23 -12.10
CA THR A 192 16.23 -8.37 -12.26
C THR A 192 17.61 -7.93 -12.76
N GLU A 193 17.66 -7.02 -13.74
CA GLU A 193 18.92 -6.41 -14.23
C GLU A 193 19.68 -5.64 -13.14
N ARG A 194 18.96 -5.20 -12.09
CA ARG A 194 19.52 -4.52 -10.92
C ARG A 194 19.81 -5.44 -9.73
N GLY A 195 19.73 -6.76 -9.93
CA GLY A 195 20.14 -7.76 -8.97
C GLY A 195 19.05 -8.26 -8.03
N VAL A 196 17.77 -7.98 -8.31
CA VAL A 196 16.66 -8.71 -7.66
C VAL A 196 16.62 -10.13 -8.22
N ASP A 197 16.46 -11.13 -7.35
CA ASP A 197 16.42 -12.54 -7.78
C ASP A 197 15.20 -12.79 -8.69
N SER A 198 15.43 -13.45 -9.82
CA SER A 198 14.37 -13.82 -10.76
C SER A 198 13.27 -14.69 -10.12
N SER A 199 13.57 -15.44 -9.06
CA SER A 199 12.58 -16.29 -8.37
C SER A 199 11.47 -15.49 -7.68
N VAL A 200 11.68 -14.18 -7.49
CA VAL A 200 10.67 -13.25 -7.00
C VAL A 200 9.52 -13.11 -8.00
N PHE A 201 9.76 -13.40 -9.28
CA PHE A 201 8.82 -13.17 -10.37
C PHE A 201 8.38 -14.48 -11.01
N GLU A 202 7.08 -14.68 -11.12
CA GLU A 202 6.46 -15.83 -11.78
C GLU A 202 5.66 -15.34 -12.99
N ALA A 203 6.04 -15.80 -14.18
CA ALA A 203 5.34 -15.41 -15.39
C ALA A 203 3.95 -16.05 -15.47
N LEU A 204 2.92 -15.24 -15.70
CA LEU A 204 1.59 -15.74 -15.96
C LEU A 204 1.52 -16.26 -17.41
N PRO A 205 0.95 -17.46 -17.66
CA PRO A 205 0.82 -18.00 -19.01
C PRO A 205 0.17 -17.01 -19.98
N LYS A 206 0.82 -16.72 -21.11
CA LYS A 206 0.35 -15.70 -22.09
C LYS A 206 -1.06 -15.93 -22.61
N GLU A 207 -1.47 -17.20 -22.73
CA GLU A 207 -2.81 -17.63 -23.12
C GLU A 207 -3.91 -17.08 -22.18
N GLN A 208 -3.55 -16.78 -20.93
CA GLN A 208 -4.45 -16.21 -19.94
C GLN A 208 -4.80 -14.74 -20.22
N MET A 209 -3.99 -14.02 -20.99
CA MET A 209 -4.25 -12.62 -21.36
C MET A 209 -5.11 -12.47 -22.61
N GLU A 210 -5.30 -13.55 -23.38
CA GLU A 210 -6.22 -13.58 -24.53
C GLU A 210 -7.66 -13.93 -24.11
N LEU A 211 -7.88 -14.12 -22.81
CA LEU A 211 -9.21 -14.40 -22.26
C LEU A 211 -10.15 -13.18 -22.38
N PRO A 212 -11.48 -13.42 -22.48
CA PRO A 212 -12.45 -12.33 -22.44
C PRO A 212 -12.38 -11.56 -21.11
N ARG A 213 -12.87 -10.32 -21.12
CA ARG A 213 -12.97 -9.50 -19.91
C ARG A 213 -13.97 -10.11 -18.92
N CYS A 214 -13.73 -9.97 -17.62
CA CYS A 214 -14.60 -10.51 -16.58
C CYS A 214 -16.03 -9.95 -16.63
N GLY A 215 -16.22 -8.71 -17.09
CA GLY A 215 -17.53 -8.12 -17.38
C GLY A 215 -18.32 -8.85 -18.50
N GLN A 216 -17.64 -9.59 -19.37
CA GLN A 216 -18.25 -10.31 -20.51
C GLN A 216 -18.52 -11.79 -20.22
N VAL A 217 -17.90 -12.34 -19.17
CA VAL A 217 -18.04 -13.74 -18.79
C VAL A 217 -19.28 -13.91 -17.91
N ARG A 218 -20.16 -14.88 -18.19
CA ARG A 218 -21.34 -15.13 -17.33
C ARG A 218 -21.05 -16.06 -16.17
N ASP A 219 -20.23 -17.08 -16.41
CA ASP A 219 -19.89 -18.11 -15.43
C ASP A 219 -18.89 -17.58 -14.39
N GLN A 220 -19.27 -17.63 -13.11
CA GLN A 220 -18.45 -17.13 -12.01
C GLN A 220 -17.16 -17.92 -11.79
N GLY A 221 -17.13 -19.19 -12.20
CA GLY A 221 -15.98 -20.08 -12.02
C GLY A 221 -14.97 -20.03 -13.17
N LYS A 222 -15.26 -19.28 -14.25
CA LYS A 222 -14.36 -19.22 -15.42
C LYS A 222 -13.27 -18.17 -15.23
N PRO A 223 -12.07 -18.42 -15.77
CA PRO A 223 -11.00 -17.44 -15.79
C PRO A 223 -11.30 -16.31 -16.78
N CYS A 224 -10.76 -15.12 -16.50
CA CYS A 224 -10.96 -13.92 -17.30
C CYS A 224 -9.88 -12.88 -17.04
N VAL A 225 -9.83 -11.84 -17.88
CA VAL A 225 -9.01 -10.63 -17.62
C VAL A 225 -9.86 -9.61 -16.87
N CYS A 226 -9.41 -9.26 -15.67
CA CYS A 226 -10.03 -8.27 -14.81
C CYS A 226 -9.44 -6.88 -15.07
N ARG A 227 -10.29 -5.86 -15.13
CA ARG A 227 -9.87 -4.46 -15.10
C ARG A 227 -10.18 -3.84 -13.76
N TYR A 228 -9.20 -3.18 -13.15
CA TYR A 228 -9.40 -2.36 -11.96
C TYR A 228 -8.89 -0.93 -12.18
N SER A 229 -9.74 0.05 -11.90
CA SER A 229 -9.41 1.46 -12.01
C SER A 229 -9.17 2.10 -10.64
N LEU A 230 -8.06 2.84 -10.51
CA LEU A 230 -7.65 3.53 -9.29
C LEU A 230 -7.32 4.98 -9.61
N SER A 231 -7.72 5.92 -8.75
CA SER A 231 -7.37 7.33 -8.88
C SER A 231 -6.64 7.82 -7.63
N LEU A 232 -5.50 8.48 -7.83
CA LEU A 232 -4.89 9.33 -6.81
C LEU A 232 -5.42 10.75 -7.04
N ALA A 233 -6.36 11.19 -6.20
CA ALA A 233 -7.08 12.44 -6.42
C ALA A 233 -6.24 13.69 -6.11
N TRP A 234 -5.25 13.58 -5.21
CA TRP A 234 -4.29 14.65 -4.95
C TRP A 234 -2.96 14.09 -4.45
N TYR A 235 -1.85 14.49 -5.06
CA TYR A 235 -0.52 14.22 -4.51
C TYR A 235 0.51 15.27 -4.97
N PRO A 236 1.53 15.58 -4.15
CA PRO A 236 2.63 16.45 -4.54
C PRO A 236 3.53 15.81 -5.60
N CYS A 237 3.43 16.26 -6.85
CA CYS A 237 4.13 15.66 -7.99
C CYS A 237 5.36 16.43 -8.45
N MET A 238 5.51 17.70 -8.07
CA MET A 238 6.64 18.53 -8.48
C MET A 238 6.96 19.61 -7.43
N LEU A 239 8.25 19.97 -7.31
CA LEU A 239 8.68 21.10 -6.50
C LEU A 239 8.62 22.40 -7.30
N LYS A 240 8.08 23.47 -6.69
CA LYS A 240 8.13 24.82 -7.24
C LYS A 240 9.34 25.56 -6.69
N TYR A 241 10.06 26.23 -7.60
CA TYR A 241 11.21 27.05 -7.28
C TYR A 241 10.89 28.52 -7.56
N CYS A 242 11.27 29.39 -6.62
CA CYS A 242 11.10 30.83 -6.72
C CYS A 242 12.47 31.52 -6.76
N HIS A 243 12.50 32.70 -7.36
CA HIS A 243 13.67 33.57 -7.38
C HIS A 243 13.45 34.77 -6.47
N SER A 244 14.50 35.24 -5.80
CA SER A 244 14.49 36.49 -5.05
C SER A 244 15.69 37.32 -5.47
N ARG A 245 15.55 38.65 -5.42
CA ARG A 245 16.68 39.56 -5.68
C ARG A 245 17.82 39.38 -4.68
N ASP A 246 17.51 38.91 -3.47
CA ASP A 246 18.48 38.73 -2.39
C ASP A 246 19.20 37.37 -2.43
N ARG A 247 18.78 36.44 -3.31
CA ARG A 247 19.37 35.11 -3.44
C ARG A 247 19.67 34.79 -4.91
N PRO A 248 20.94 34.63 -5.30
CA PRO A 248 21.31 34.29 -6.68
C PRO A 248 20.74 32.95 -7.14
N ALA A 249 20.66 31.97 -6.23
CA ALA A 249 20.14 30.64 -6.53
C ALA A 249 18.63 30.54 -6.26
N PRO A 250 17.86 29.84 -7.13
CA PRO A 250 16.45 29.56 -6.89
C PRO A 250 16.25 28.75 -5.61
N TYR A 251 15.18 29.01 -4.87
CA TYR A 251 14.84 28.30 -3.64
C TYR A 251 13.49 27.62 -3.72
N LYS A 252 13.33 26.50 -3.00
CA LYS A 252 12.06 25.75 -2.91
C LYS A 252 11.01 26.61 -2.21
N CYS A 253 9.90 26.90 -2.88
CA CYS A 253 8.84 27.78 -2.36
C CYS A 253 7.45 27.14 -2.31
N GLY A 254 7.28 25.96 -2.91
CA GLY A 254 6.02 25.24 -2.85
C GLY A 254 6.05 23.94 -3.64
N ILE A 255 4.88 23.40 -3.89
CA ILE A 255 4.66 22.20 -4.69
C ILE A 255 3.67 22.49 -5.82
N ARG A 256 3.75 21.70 -6.88
CA ARG A 256 2.62 21.42 -7.75
C ARG A 256 1.94 20.14 -7.28
N SER A 257 0.62 20.17 -7.18
CA SER A 257 -0.19 18.98 -6.92
C SER A 257 -0.80 18.41 -8.19
N CYS A 258 -0.82 17.09 -8.29
CA CYS A 258 -1.37 16.36 -9.43
C CYS A 258 -2.48 15.40 -9.00
N ARG A 259 -3.32 15.03 -9.97
CA ARG A 259 -4.16 13.83 -9.91
C ARG A 259 -3.77 12.89 -11.05
N LYS A 260 -3.87 11.58 -10.84
CA LYS A 260 -3.57 10.56 -11.87
C LYS A 260 -4.49 9.35 -11.73
N ASN A 261 -4.93 8.83 -12.86
CA ASN A 261 -5.74 7.63 -12.95
C ASN A 261 -4.87 6.48 -13.46
N TYR A 262 -5.14 5.28 -12.95
CA TYR A 262 -4.49 4.04 -13.32
C TYR A 262 -5.57 3.01 -13.68
N SER A 263 -5.31 2.23 -14.72
CA SER A 263 -6.12 1.08 -15.12
C SER A 263 -5.22 -0.15 -15.14
N PHE A 264 -5.51 -1.12 -14.30
CA PHE A 264 -4.76 -2.37 -14.20
C PHE A 264 -5.57 -3.48 -14.87
N ASP A 265 -5.02 -4.10 -15.90
CA ASP A 265 -5.57 -5.28 -16.57
C ASP A 265 -4.76 -6.50 -16.11
N PHE A 266 -5.40 -7.48 -15.47
CA PHE A 266 -4.73 -8.63 -14.85
C PHE A 266 -5.57 -9.90 -14.92
N TYR A 267 -4.91 -11.06 -14.95
CA TYR A 267 -5.59 -12.35 -14.96
C TYR A 267 -6.21 -12.68 -13.59
N VAL A 268 -7.41 -13.24 -13.61
CA VAL A 268 -8.00 -13.91 -12.43
C VAL A 268 -8.45 -15.33 -12.79
N PRO A 269 -8.23 -16.33 -11.92
CA PRO A 269 -8.61 -17.72 -12.20
C PRO A 269 -10.12 -17.93 -12.19
N GLN A 270 -10.88 -17.05 -11.53
CA GLN A 270 -12.33 -17.12 -11.41
C GLN A 270 -12.92 -15.71 -11.45
N ARG A 271 -13.95 -15.50 -12.28
CA ARG A 271 -14.67 -14.22 -12.38
C ARG A 271 -15.14 -13.68 -11.04
N GLN A 272 -15.50 -14.54 -10.07
CA GLN A 272 -15.92 -14.10 -8.74
C GLN A 272 -14.85 -13.29 -7.97
N LEU A 273 -13.58 -13.39 -8.36
CA LEU A 273 -12.48 -12.60 -7.80
C LEU A 273 -12.37 -11.20 -8.44
N CYS A 274 -13.29 -10.84 -9.34
CA CYS A 274 -13.31 -9.59 -10.07
C CYS A 274 -14.77 -9.14 -10.32
N LEU A 275 -15.46 -8.72 -9.26
CA LEU A 275 -16.85 -8.23 -9.35
C LEU A 275 -16.97 -6.73 -9.64
N TRP A 276 -15.84 -6.06 -9.87
CA TRP A 276 -15.74 -4.61 -10.12
C TRP A 276 -15.28 -4.28 -11.54
N ASP A 277 -15.08 -5.29 -12.39
CA ASP A 277 -14.87 -5.10 -13.83
C ASP A 277 -16.20 -4.79 -14.50
N GLU A 278 -16.72 -3.62 -14.15
CA GLU A 278 -17.89 -3.00 -14.77
C GLU A 278 -17.36 -2.10 -15.90
N ASP A 279 -17.98 -2.19 -17.10
CA ASP A 279 -17.68 -1.25 -18.18
C ASP A 279 -18.12 0.18 -17.75
N PRO A 280 -17.32 1.21 -18.07
CA PRO A 280 -17.62 2.60 -17.71
C PRO A 280 -18.89 3.17 -18.35
#